data_AF-A0A7C4FIF9-F1
#
_entry.id   AF-A0A7C4FIF9-F1
#
_cell.length_a   1.000
_cell.length_b   1.000
_cell.length_c   1.000
_cell.angle_alpha   90.00
_cell.angle_beta   90.00
_cell.angle_gamma   90.00
#
_symmetry.space_group_name_H-M   'P 1'
#
loop_
_entity.id
_entity.type
_entity.pdbx_description
1 polymer ?
#
loop_
_entity_poly.entity_id
_entity_poly.type
_entity_poly.pdbx_seq_one_letter_code
_entity_poly.pdbx_strand_id
1 'polypeptide(L)'
;MNECSSRLIKIVKSSGAPLFMEVVKSIATLCGEDAYTLWYELVSESTGVVEVSRVSPTESGRERISATGPCWKCEACGKIFADVKHLVNHITFYVRQRDRTHMELYQKIKRVVDEKEKTFTEVVMEVLKC
;
A
#
# COMPACT_ATOMS: atom_id res chain seq x y z
N MET A 1 6.61 -6.13 13.16
CA MET A 1 7.02 -7.46 12.66
C MET A 1 6.48 -8.49 13.62
N ASN A 2 5.71 -9.46 13.13
CA ASN A 2 5.22 -10.55 13.96
C ASN A 2 6.27 -11.67 14.13
N GLU A 3 6.03 -12.56 15.11
CA GLU A 3 6.96 -13.65 15.44
C GLU A 3 7.24 -14.58 14.25
N CYS A 4 6.23 -14.83 13.41
CA CYS A 4 6.35 -15.65 12.21
C CYS A 4 7.35 -15.05 11.22
N SER A 5 7.19 -13.77 10.87
CA SER A 5 8.06 -13.09 9.91
C SER A 5 9.47 -12.96 10.47
N SER A 6 9.62 -12.62 11.76
CA SER A 6 10.94 -12.55 12.40
C SER A 6 11.70 -13.88 12.33
N ARG A 7 11.02 -15.01 12.53
CA ARG A 7 11.63 -16.35 12.43
C ARG A 7 12.07 -16.65 11.00
N LEU A 8 11.21 -16.40 10.02
CA LEU A 8 11.52 -16.66 8.60
C LEU A 8 12.65 -15.76 8.08
N ILE A 9 12.62 -14.47 8.41
CA ILE A 9 13.69 -13.51 8.10
C ILE A 9 15.02 -13.99 8.67
N LYS A 10 15.03 -14.46 9.93
CA LYS A 10 16.25 -14.97 10.57
C LYS A 10 16.80 -16.19 9.84
N ILE A 11 15.95 -17.12 9.43
CA ILE A 11 16.35 -18.31 8.64
C ILE A 11 17.00 -17.89 7.32
N VAL A 12 16.40 -16.94 6.60
CA VAL A 12 16.95 -16.43 5.32
C VAL A 12 18.28 -15.70 5.52
N LYS A 13 18.41 -14.86 6.57
CA LYS A 13 19.68 -14.21 6.92
C LYS A 13 20.77 -15.24 7.26
N SER A 14 20.43 -16.28 8.01
CA SER A 14 21.36 -17.34 8.40
C SER A 14 21.82 -18.22 7.23
N SER A 15 21.06 -18.30 6.14
CA SER A 15 21.49 -19.02 4.93
C SER A 15 22.39 -18.17 4.01
N GLY A 16 22.72 -16.94 4.40
CA GLY A 16 23.50 -16.00 3.56
C GLY A 16 22.75 -15.52 2.31
N ALA A 17 21.43 -15.76 2.25
CA ALA A 17 20.62 -15.36 1.12
C ALA A 17 20.22 -13.87 1.25
N PRO A 18 20.28 -13.10 0.17
CA PRO A 18 19.82 -11.71 0.18
C PRO A 18 18.31 -11.62 0.39
N LEU A 19 17.90 -10.78 1.34
CA LEU A 19 16.49 -10.44 1.56
C LEU A 19 16.03 -9.41 0.52
N PHE A 20 15.75 -9.86 -0.70
CA PHE A 20 15.11 -9.03 -1.72
C PHE A 20 13.62 -8.86 -1.43
N MET A 21 13.01 -7.84 -2.04
CA MET A 21 11.59 -7.51 -1.87
C MET A 21 10.67 -8.72 -2.15
N GLU A 22 11.01 -9.57 -3.12
CA GLU A 22 10.24 -10.77 -3.45
C GLU A 22 10.27 -11.83 -2.34
N VAL A 23 11.39 -11.93 -1.61
CA VAL A 23 11.52 -12.80 -0.44
C VAL A 23 10.68 -12.25 0.71
N VAL A 24 10.71 -10.94 0.93
CA VAL A 24 9.92 -10.29 1.98
C VAL A 24 8.42 -10.38 1.70
N LYS A 25 7.98 -10.23 0.44
CA LYS A 25 6.58 -10.50 0.05
C LYS A 25 6.16 -11.94 0.31
N SER A 26 7.03 -12.90 0.03
CA SER A 26 6.75 -14.32 0.28
C SER A 26 6.61 -14.61 1.78
N ILE A 27 7.50 -14.05 2.61
CA ILE A 27 7.43 -14.15 4.07
C ILE A 27 6.16 -13.50 4.61
N ALA A 28 5.86 -12.28 4.17
CA ALA A 28 4.66 -11.55 4.58
C ALA A 28 3.38 -12.32 4.22
N THR A 29 3.32 -12.94 3.04
CA THR A 29 2.20 -13.79 2.62
C THR A 29 2.06 -15.03 3.52
N LEU A 30 3.17 -15.69 3.88
CA LEU A 30 3.16 -16.86 4.77
C LEU A 30 2.73 -16.51 6.19
N CYS A 31 3.04 -15.29 6.64
CA CYS A 31 2.81 -14.84 8.01
C CYS A 31 1.60 -13.91 8.17
N GLY A 32 0.85 -13.66 7.09
CA GLY A 32 -0.34 -12.80 7.09
C GLY A 32 -0.02 -11.33 7.41
N GLU A 33 1.17 -10.85 7.08
CA GLU A 33 1.58 -9.45 7.27
C GLU A 33 1.55 -8.65 5.96
N ASP A 34 1.54 -7.33 6.08
CA ASP A 34 1.78 -6.45 4.94
C ASP A 34 3.27 -6.46 4.57
N ALA A 35 3.55 -6.75 3.30
CA ALA A 35 4.92 -6.90 2.79
C ALA A 35 5.72 -5.59 2.84
N TYR A 36 5.07 -4.44 2.72
CA TYR A 36 5.75 -3.14 2.73
C TYR A 36 6.03 -2.70 4.16
N THR A 37 5.10 -2.87 5.10
CA THR A 37 5.33 -2.67 6.53
C THR A 37 6.51 -3.53 7.00
N LEU A 38 6.54 -4.80 6.61
CA LEU A 38 7.63 -5.71 6.93
C LEU A 38 8.97 -5.26 6.32
N TRP A 39 8.96 -4.77 5.07
CA TRP A 39 10.14 -4.23 4.41
C TRP A 39 10.66 -2.96 5.09
N TYR A 40 9.79 -2.05 5.47
CA TYR A 40 10.17 -0.82 6.17
C TYR A 40 10.81 -1.13 7.53
N GLU A 41 10.24 -2.05 8.32
CA GLU A 41 10.83 -2.47 9.60
C GLU A 41 12.22 -3.10 9.42
N LEU A 42 12.42 -3.90 8.38
CA LEU A 42 13.72 -4.50 8.04
C LEU A 42 14.77 -3.45 7.66
N VAL A 43 14.38 -2.45 6.88
CA VAL A 43 15.28 -1.37 6.46
C VAL A 43 15.59 -0.43 7.64
N SER A 44 14.60 -0.16 8.49
CA SER A 44 14.78 0.63 9.72
C SER A 44 15.71 -0.07 10.73
N GLU A 45 15.70 -1.40 10.84
CA GLU A 45 16.67 -2.15 11.65
C GLU A 45 18.12 -2.00 11.18
N SER A 46 18.34 -1.73 9.88
CA SER A 46 19.70 -1.56 9.32
C SER A 46 20.28 -0.15 9.47
N THR A 47 19.46 0.84 9.84
CA THR A 47 19.91 2.21 10.13
C THR A 47 19.80 2.46 11.63
N GLY A 48 20.91 2.33 12.36
CA GLY A 48 20.96 2.78 13.75
C GLY A 48 20.58 4.26 13.86
N VAL A 49 19.76 4.57 14.88
CA VAL A 49 19.19 5.88 15.28
C VAL A 49 18.07 6.38 14.32
N VAL A 50 16.82 6.65 14.71
CA VAL A 50 16.27 7.27 15.93
C VAL A 50 14.90 6.66 16.26
N GLU A 51 14.68 6.48 17.56
CA GLU A 51 13.42 6.16 18.23
C GLU A 51 12.26 7.03 17.75
N VAL A 52 11.22 6.42 17.16
CA VAL A 52 9.87 6.99 17.18
C VAL A 52 8.90 5.92 17.68
N SER A 53 8.28 6.28 18.79
CA SER A 53 7.35 5.52 19.62
C SER A 53 6.25 4.78 18.86
N ARG A 54 5.91 3.63 19.44
CA ARG A 54 4.71 2.81 19.25
C ARG A 54 3.47 3.65 18.92
N VAL A 55 2.87 3.41 17.76
CA VAL A 55 1.43 3.59 17.56
C VAL A 55 0.90 2.43 16.73
N SER A 56 0.16 1.53 17.36
CA SER A 56 -0.92 0.78 16.70
C SER A 56 -2.24 1.47 17.10
N PRO A 57 -3.36 1.14 16.44
CA PRO A 57 -3.81 1.66 15.17
C PRO A 57 -5.05 2.55 15.39
N THR A 58 -4.96 3.84 15.14
CA THR A 58 -6.15 4.70 15.00
C THR A 58 -5.71 6.02 14.40
N GLU A 59 -6.51 6.46 13.43
CA GLU A 59 -6.84 7.84 13.07
C GLU A 59 -5.81 8.96 13.33
N SER A 60 -5.69 9.82 12.32
CA SER A 60 -5.07 11.14 12.38
C SER A 60 -3.54 11.16 12.42
N GLY A 61 -2.95 11.09 11.22
CA GLY A 61 -1.61 11.55 10.89
C GLY A 61 -1.67 12.65 9.84
N ARG A 62 -2.18 13.82 10.24
CA ARG A 62 -2.22 15.06 9.47
C ARG A 62 -0.78 15.54 9.20
N GLU A 63 -0.17 15.10 8.11
CA GLU A 63 1.04 15.74 7.60
C GLU A 63 0.89 16.15 6.14
N ARG A 64 0.40 17.40 6.01
CA ARG A 64 0.64 18.36 4.93
C ARG A 64 0.68 17.79 3.52
N ILE A 65 -0.50 17.47 3.01
CA ILE A 65 -0.74 17.71 1.59
C ILE A 65 -0.80 19.24 1.45
N SER A 66 0.19 19.79 0.73
CA SER A 66 0.27 21.20 0.38
C SER A 66 -1.09 21.74 -0.09
N ALA A 67 -1.53 22.84 0.50
CA ALA A 67 -2.84 23.48 0.28
C ALA A 67 -3.02 24.10 -1.12
N THR A 68 -2.35 23.59 -2.15
CA THR A 68 -2.28 24.20 -3.49
C THR A 68 -2.24 23.21 -4.65
N GLY A 69 -2.32 21.89 -4.43
CA GLY A 69 -2.27 20.88 -5.50
C GLY A 69 -3.49 19.95 -5.55
N PRO A 70 -3.84 19.37 -6.71
CA PRO A 70 -4.87 18.34 -6.79
C PRO A 70 -4.42 17.10 -6.01
N CYS A 71 -5.34 16.53 -5.21
CA CYS A 71 -5.12 15.25 -4.54
C CYS A 71 -6.23 14.26 -4.87
N TRP A 72 -5.92 12.97 -4.71
CA TRP A 72 -6.85 11.88 -4.94
C TRP A 72 -6.80 10.87 -3.80
N LYS A 73 -7.96 10.41 -3.33
CA LYS A 73 -8.11 9.51 -2.21
C LYS A 73 -8.69 8.18 -2.66
N CYS A 74 -8.03 7.08 -2.31
CA CYS A 74 -8.58 5.74 -2.51
C CYS A 74 -9.74 5.52 -1.53
N GLU A 75 -10.95 5.26 -2.02
CA GLU A 75 -12.11 4.95 -1.16
C GLU A 75 -11.95 3.62 -0.40
N ALA A 76 -11.21 2.65 -0.97
CA ALA A 76 -11.06 1.31 -0.38
C ALA A 76 -10.19 1.30 0.89
N CYS A 77 -9.12 2.10 0.93
CA CYS A 77 -8.18 2.13 2.06
C CYS A 77 -7.98 3.52 2.67
N GLY A 78 -8.58 4.57 2.11
CA GLY A 78 -8.48 5.95 2.59
C GLY A 78 -7.15 6.65 2.29
N LYS A 79 -6.19 5.99 1.62
CA LYS A 79 -4.87 6.56 1.30
C LYS A 79 -4.99 7.69 0.28
N ILE A 80 -4.27 8.78 0.51
CA ILE A 80 -4.25 9.97 -0.35
C ILE A 80 -2.98 9.99 -1.20
N PHE A 81 -3.12 10.40 -2.46
CA PHE A 81 -2.09 10.47 -3.47
C PHE A 81 -2.08 11.87 -4.09
N ALA A 82 -0.88 12.37 -4.40
CA ALA A 82 -0.68 13.63 -5.13
C ALA A 82 -0.55 13.42 -6.66
N ASP A 83 -0.67 12.18 -7.14
CA ASP A 83 -0.62 11.80 -8.56
C ASP A 83 -1.64 10.69 -8.84
N VAL A 84 -2.44 10.89 -9.89
CA VAL A 84 -3.44 9.95 -10.41
C VAL A 84 -2.79 8.63 -10.82
N LYS A 85 -1.62 8.66 -11.47
CA LYS A 85 -0.95 7.46 -11.96
C LYS A 85 -0.60 6.52 -10.81
N HIS A 86 -0.15 7.08 -9.69
CA HIS A 86 0.13 6.32 -8.49
C HIS A 86 -1.14 5.72 -7.87
N LEU A 87 -2.26 6.46 -7.86
CA LEU A 87 -3.54 5.94 -7.40
C LEU A 87 -4.05 4.79 -8.29
N VAL A 88 -4.01 4.94 -9.62
CA VAL A 88 -4.45 3.90 -10.56
C VAL A 88 -3.60 2.64 -10.43
N ASN A 89 -2.27 2.79 -10.35
CA ASN A 89 -1.36 1.67 -10.13
C ASN A 89 -1.63 0.98 -8.78
N HIS A 90 -1.89 1.75 -7.73
CA HIS A 90 -2.26 1.24 -6.41
C HIS A 90 -3.53 0.38 -6.49
N ILE A 91 -4.62 0.90 -7.07
CA ILE A 91 -5.89 0.14 -7.21
C ILE A 91 -5.65 -1.14 -8.02
N THR A 92 -4.98 -1.03 -9.16
CA THR A 92 -4.74 -2.18 -10.07
C THR A 92 -3.89 -3.26 -9.40
N PHE A 93 -2.89 -2.86 -8.61
CA PHE A 93 -2.06 -3.79 -7.84
C PHE A 93 -2.90 -4.60 -6.85
N TYR A 94 -3.72 -3.95 -6.03
CA TYR A 94 -4.54 -4.65 -5.03
C TYR A 94 -5.64 -5.50 -5.66
N VAL A 95 -6.21 -5.07 -6.79
CA VAL A 95 -7.13 -5.91 -7.59
C VAL A 95 -6.43 -7.19 -8.08
N ARG A 96 -5.18 -7.10 -8.56
CA ARG A 96 -4.41 -8.29 -8.96
C ARG A 96 -4.13 -9.23 -7.78
N GLN A 97 -3.97 -8.68 -6.59
CA GLN A 97 -3.83 -9.44 -5.35
C GLN A 97 -5.17 -9.96 -4.78
N ARG A 98 -6.28 -9.75 -5.51
CA ARG A 98 -7.64 -10.15 -5.11
C ARG A 98 -8.09 -9.56 -3.77
N ASP A 99 -7.61 -8.37 -3.45
CA ASP A 99 -8.13 -7.64 -2.30
C ASP A 99 -9.60 -7.25 -2.54
N ARG A 100 -10.46 -7.59 -1.58
CA ARG A 100 -11.92 -7.47 -1.76
C ARG A 100 -12.36 -6.01 -1.92
N THR A 101 -11.83 -5.10 -1.10
CA THR A 101 -12.28 -3.70 -1.10
C THR A 101 -11.80 -2.97 -2.36
N HIS A 102 -10.58 -3.27 -2.83
CA HIS A 102 -10.06 -2.70 -4.08
C HIS A 102 -10.73 -3.32 -5.31
N MET A 103 -11.14 -4.60 -5.27
CA MET A 103 -11.96 -5.21 -6.32
C MET A 103 -13.33 -4.53 -6.44
N GLU A 104 -14.01 -4.28 -5.32
CA GLU A 104 -15.31 -3.59 -5.31
C GLU A 104 -15.18 -2.15 -5.83
N LEU A 105 -14.14 -1.43 -5.41
CA LEU A 105 -13.82 -0.09 -5.92
C LEU A 105 -13.57 -0.12 -7.44
N TYR A 106 -12.76 -1.05 -7.92
CA TYR A 106 -12.47 -1.18 -9.34
C TYR A 106 -13.73 -1.47 -10.17
N GLN A 107 -14.62 -2.35 -9.67
CA GLN A 107 -15.91 -2.62 -10.31
C GLN A 107 -16.82 -1.38 -10.32
N LYS A 108 -16.85 -0.60 -9.22
CA LYS A 108 -17.58 0.67 -9.17
C LYS A 108 -17.08 1.65 -10.23
N ILE A 109 -15.77 1.84 -10.34
CA ILE A 109 -15.17 2.72 -11.36
C ILE A 109 -15.48 2.21 -12.77
N LYS A 110 -15.37 0.89 -13.00
CA LYS A 110 -15.66 0.28 -14.30
C LYS A 110 -17.09 0.53 -14.76
N ARG A 111 -18.09 0.43 -13.87
CA ARG A 111 -19.49 0.77 -14.21
C ARG A 111 -19.63 2.22 -14.69
N VAL A 112 -18.95 3.15 -14.02
CA VAL A 112 -18.98 4.57 -14.41
C VAL A 112 -18.27 4.81 -15.74
N VAL A 113 -17.20 4.06 -16.04
CA VAL A 113 -16.53 4.07 -17.35
C VAL A 113 -17.50 3.63 -18.45
N ASP A 114 -18.19 2.51 -18.24
CA ASP A 114 -19.14 1.95 -19.20
C ASP A 114 -20.34 2.91 -19.43
N GLU A 115 -20.77 3.64 -18.39
CA GLU A 115 -21.86 4.62 -18.47
C GLU A 115 -21.46 5.95 -19.14
N LYS A 116 -20.20 6.39 -18.99
CA LYS A 116 -19.76 7.74 -19.40
C LYS A 116 -18.90 7.77 -20.65
N GLU A 117 -18.59 6.64 -21.27
CA GLU A 117 -17.66 6.51 -22.41
C GLU A 117 -16.30 7.22 -22.16
N LYS A 118 -15.85 7.24 -20.91
CA LYS A 118 -14.58 7.87 -20.48
C LYS A 118 -13.50 6.83 -20.22
N THR A 119 -12.25 7.23 -20.29
CA THR A 119 -11.16 6.33 -19.88
C THR A 119 -11.19 6.10 -18.36
N PHE A 120 -10.70 4.95 -17.93
CA PHE A 120 -10.62 4.61 -16.51
C PHE A 120 -9.88 5.68 -15.69
N THR A 121 -8.78 6.22 -16.23
CA THR A 121 -8.01 7.28 -15.59
C THR A 121 -8.83 8.57 -15.41
N GLU A 122 -9.60 8.99 -16.41
CA GLU A 122 -10.47 10.17 -16.32
C GLU A 122 -11.55 10.00 -15.26
N VAL A 123 -12.18 8.82 -15.22
CA VAL A 123 -13.18 8.53 -14.18
C VAL A 123 -12.53 8.53 -12.79
N VAL A 124 -11.33 7.98 -12.63
CA VAL A 124 -10.59 8.05 -11.36
C VAL A 124 -10.27 9.50 -10.97
N MET A 125 -9.86 10.35 -11.92
CA MET A 125 -9.57 11.76 -11.66
C MET A 125 -10.79 12.52 -11.13
N GLU A 126 -11.99 12.17 -11.62
CA GLU A 126 -13.25 12.82 -11.24
C GLU A 126 -13.83 12.26 -9.95
N VAL A 127 -13.86 10.93 -9.81
CA VAL A 127 -14.59 10.23 -8.72
C VAL A 127 -13.77 10.17 -7.44
N LEU A 128 -12.46 10.00 -7.56
CA LEU A 128 -11.57 9.81 -6.42
C LEU A 128 -10.79 11.07 -6.06
N LYS A 129 -11.18 12.23 -6.59
CA LYS A 129 -10.59 13.50 -6.20
C LYS A 129 -10.90 13.83 -4.75
N CYS A 130 -9.95 14.46 -4.07
CA CYS A 130 -10.27 15.35 -2.96
C CYS A 130 -11.06 16.57 -3.51
#